data_AF-A0A8G1REV6-F1
#
_entry.id   AF-A0A8G1REV6-F1
#
_cell.length_a   1.000
_cell.length_b   1.000
_cell.length_c   1.000
_cell.angle_alpha   90.00
_cell.angle_beta   90.00
_cell.angle_gamma   90.00
#
_symmetry.space_group_name_H-M   'P 1'
#
loop_
_entity.id
_entity.type
_entity.pdbx_description
1 polymer ?
#
loop_
_entity_poly.entity_id
_entity_poly.type
_entity_poly.pdbx_seq_one_letter_code
_entity_poly.pdbx_strand_id
1 'polypeptide(L)'
;MVKTRSQTSREVPAAQPEPRYRGHYDNQDSPGFSAEDIPEDWTNDPKLLEIYDDPKCQDADLARCCGIQDPRMVLMGTPESGEMQYIMASKGKYYWGHFELLHLEEITRPKTLSGIVHALRDKGLRGLRMKTLKPVWTPGDEEDTRSATSEGPNLFVPVDPDAP
;
A
#
# COMPACT_ATOMS: atom_id res chain seq x y z
N MET A 1 19.16 51.88 -44.36
CA MET A 1 19.11 50.49 -43.86
C MET A 1 18.96 50.54 -42.35
N VAL A 2 17.79 50.17 -41.84
CA VAL A 2 17.44 50.22 -40.40
C VAL A 2 17.63 48.81 -39.85
N LYS A 3 18.48 48.63 -38.81
CA LYS A 3 18.68 47.33 -38.16
C LYS A 3 17.61 47.15 -37.09
N THR A 4 16.71 46.18 -37.29
CA THR A 4 15.70 45.76 -36.31
C THR A 4 16.32 44.82 -35.28
N ARG A 5 16.09 45.15 -34.01
CA ARG A 5 16.42 44.38 -32.81
C ARG A 5 15.39 43.25 -32.67
N SER A 6 15.84 41.99 -32.71
CA SER A 6 14.98 40.84 -32.39
C SER A 6 15.17 40.42 -30.95
N GLN A 7 14.05 40.31 -30.25
CA GLN A 7 13.92 39.98 -28.83
C GLN A 7 14.34 38.53 -28.57
N THR A 8 15.21 38.32 -27.59
CA THR A 8 15.42 37.00 -26.98
C THR A 8 14.25 36.70 -26.05
N SER A 9 13.39 35.77 -26.47
CA SER A 9 12.33 35.22 -25.62
C SER A 9 12.98 34.44 -24.48
N ARG A 10 12.72 34.83 -23.23
CA ARG A 10 13.12 34.07 -22.04
C ARG A 10 12.30 32.79 -22.03
N GLU A 11 12.94 31.68 -22.37
CA GLU A 11 12.40 30.35 -22.13
C GLU A 11 12.24 30.18 -20.61
N VAL A 12 11.00 30.01 -20.15
CA VAL A 12 10.69 29.62 -18.78
C VAL A 12 11.21 28.19 -18.62
N PRO A 13 12.13 27.89 -17.69
CA PRO A 13 12.58 26.52 -17.51
C PRO A 13 11.38 25.69 -17.09
N ALA A 14 11.08 24.65 -17.87
CA ALA A 14 10.10 23.64 -17.49
C ALA A 14 10.44 23.16 -16.07
N ALA A 15 9.46 23.24 -15.17
CA ALA A 15 9.58 22.67 -13.84
C ALA A 15 10.04 21.21 -14.00
N GLN A 16 11.24 20.91 -13.50
CA GLN A 16 11.72 19.55 -13.51
C GLN A 16 10.72 18.72 -12.70
N PRO A 17 10.28 17.55 -13.19
CA PRO A 17 9.45 16.69 -12.38
C PRO A 17 10.22 16.39 -11.09
N GLU A 18 9.59 16.69 -9.95
CA GLU A 18 10.04 16.30 -8.61
C GLU A 18 10.68 14.91 -8.68
N PRO A 19 11.87 14.70 -8.07
CA PRO A 19 12.52 13.41 -8.14
C PRO A 19 11.57 12.38 -7.55
N ARG A 20 10.96 11.56 -8.43
CA ARG A 20 10.37 10.29 -8.03
C ARG A 20 11.47 9.61 -7.25
N TYR A 21 11.26 9.46 -5.95
CA TYR A 21 12.24 8.90 -5.04
C TYR A 21 12.48 7.45 -5.46
N ARG A 22 13.36 7.25 -6.43
CA ARG A 22 13.96 5.97 -6.73
C ARG A 22 15.04 5.81 -5.68
N GLY A 23 14.62 5.37 -4.50
CA GLY A 23 15.55 4.78 -3.55
C GLY A 23 16.24 3.64 -4.28
N HIS A 24 17.50 3.83 -4.65
CA HIS A 24 18.41 2.75 -4.97
C HIS A 24 18.61 1.96 -3.68
N TYR A 25 17.69 1.04 -3.41
CA TYR A 25 17.89 0.02 -2.40
C TYR A 25 18.53 -1.13 -3.14
N ASP A 26 19.83 -1.25 -2.90
CA ASP A 26 20.57 -2.47 -3.14
C ASP A 26 19.71 -3.67 -2.73
N ASN A 27 19.21 -4.42 -3.71
CA ASN A 27 18.91 -5.84 -3.55
C ASN A 27 20.24 -6.58 -3.31
N GLN A 28 21.02 -6.16 -2.30
CA GLN A 28 22.36 -6.68 -2.03
C GLN A 28 22.37 -8.07 -1.41
N ASP A 29 21.22 -8.71 -1.32
CA ASP A 29 21.14 -10.14 -1.43
C ASP A 29 20.12 -10.43 -2.51
N SER A 30 20.52 -11.15 -3.56
CA SER A 30 19.53 -11.97 -4.30
C SER A 30 18.62 -12.60 -3.25
N PRO A 31 17.29 -12.65 -3.44
CA PRO A 31 16.32 -12.88 -2.36
C PRO A 31 16.59 -14.09 -1.43
N GLY A 32 17.56 -14.96 -1.75
CA GLY A 32 17.89 -16.18 -1.05
C GLY A 32 16.89 -17.27 -1.41
N PHE A 33 16.00 -16.98 -2.37
CA PHE A 33 14.95 -17.81 -2.91
C PHE A 33 14.73 -17.43 -4.38
N SER A 34 14.21 -18.38 -5.14
CA SER A 34 13.87 -18.29 -6.56
C SER A 34 12.37 -18.03 -6.74
N ALA A 35 11.91 -17.70 -7.96
CA ALA A 35 10.48 -17.47 -8.19
C ALA A 35 9.64 -18.72 -7.91
N GLU A 36 10.19 -19.90 -8.21
CA GLU A 36 9.54 -21.18 -7.89
C GLU A 36 9.38 -21.41 -6.38
N ASP A 37 10.16 -20.74 -5.53
CA ASP A 37 10.08 -20.80 -4.06
C ASP A 37 8.85 -20.14 -3.45
N ILE A 38 8.25 -19.21 -4.17
CA ILE A 38 7.07 -18.50 -3.72
C ILE A 38 5.86 -19.44 -3.80
N PRO A 39 5.07 -19.58 -2.74
CA PRO A 39 3.84 -20.36 -2.79
C PRO A 39 2.87 -19.83 -3.86
N GLU A 40 2.08 -20.71 -4.47
CA GLU A 40 1.18 -20.36 -5.60
C GLU A 40 0.16 -19.25 -5.26
N ASP A 41 -0.23 -19.15 -3.99
CA ASP A 41 -1.15 -18.14 -3.46
C ASP A 41 -0.46 -16.81 -3.10
N TRP A 42 0.85 -16.68 -3.35
CA TRP A 42 1.63 -15.48 -3.09
C TRP A 42 2.34 -14.97 -4.35
N THR A 43 2.61 -13.67 -4.40
CA THR A 43 3.40 -13.04 -5.46
C THR A 43 4.39 -12.03 -4.89
N ASN A 44 5.53 -11.89 -5.57
CA ASN A 44 6.51 -10.82 -5.37
C ASN A 44 6.64 -9.91 -6.60
N ASP A 45 5.69 -9.96 -7.54
CA ASP A 45 5.73 -9.15 -8.77
C ASP A 45 5.81 -7.66 -8.40
N PRO A 46 6.93 -6.97 -8.71
CA PRO A 46 7.10 -5.57 -8.35
C PRO A 46 5.98 -4.68 -8.87
N LYS A 47 5.39 -4.98 -10.04
CA LYS A 47 4.32 -4.15 -10.63
C LYS A 47 3.03 -4.21 -9.81
N LEU A 48 2.75 -5.34 -9.18
CA LEU A 48 1.58 -5.49 -8.31
C LEU A 48 1.84 -4.84 -6.96
N LEU A 49 3.06 -4.99 -6.43
CA LEU A 49 3.47 -4.40 -5.15
C LEU A 49 3.52 -2.86 -5.20
N GLU A 50 3.99 -2.28 -6.30
CA GLU A 50 4.10 -0.82 -6.50
C GLU A 50 2.75 -0.10 -6.37
N ILE A 51 1.62 -0.78 -6.58
CA ILE A 51 0.27 -0.21 -6.40
C ILE A 51 0.05 0.21 -4.94
N TYR A 52 0.73 -0.45 -4.00
CA TYR A 52 0.60 -0.24 -2.56
C TYR A 52 1.74 0.61 -1.95
N ASP A 53 2.66 1.10 -2.78
CA ASP A 53 3.74 2.00 -2.34
C ASP A 53 3.28 3.45 -2.11
N ASP A 54 1.99 3.77 -2.35
CA ASP A 54 1.43 5.08 -2.01
C ASP A 54 1.39 5.26 -0.47
N PRO A 55 2.07 6.26 0.10
CA PRO A 55 2.07 6.51 1.55
C PRO A 55 0.70 6.91 2.13
N LYS A 56 -0.30 7.14 1.28
CA LYS A 56 -1.70 7.41 1.65
C LYS A 56 -2.61 6.18 1.53
N CYS A 57 -2.06 5.00 1.22
CA CYS A 57 -2.84 3.78 1.21
C CYS A 57 -3.16 3.33 2.64
N GLN A 58 -4.27 2.61 2.81
CA GLN A 58 -4.74 2.17 4.13
C GLN A 58 -3.69 1.33 4.88
N ASP A 59 -2.91 0.52 4.17
CA ASP A 59 -1.87 -0.32 4.77
C ASP A 59 -0.67 0.48 5.25
N ALA A 60 -0.27 1.51 4.50
CA ALA A 60 0.74 2.46 4.92
C ALA A 60 0.26 3.25 6.16
N ASP A 61 -1.01 3.66 6.19
CA ASP A 61 -1.63 4.33 7.35
C ASP A 61 -1.60 3.43 8.58
N LEU A 62 -2.05 2.17 8.44
CA LEU A 62 -2.04 1.20 9.53
C LEU A 62 -0.61 0.93 10.06
N ALA A 63 0.35 0.79 9.15
CA ALA A 63 1.76 0.62 9.51
C ALA A 63 2.28 1.81 10.33
N ARG A 64 1.95 3.04 9.92
CA ARG A 64 2.30 4.27 10.67
C ARG A 64 1.65 4.30 12.05
N CYS A 65 0.37 3.94 12.17
CA CYS A 65 -0.31 3.80 13.46
C CYS A 65 0.33 2.73 14.36
N CYS A 66 0.98 1.71 13.78
CA CYS A 66 1.76 0.71 14.51
C CYS A 66 3.22 1.16 14.81
N GLY A 67 3.60 2.40 14.46
CA GLY A 67 4.95 2.93 14.66
C GLY A 67 5.97 2.44 13.63
N ILE A 68 5.52 1.84 12.53
CA ILE A 68 6.36 1.38 11.43
C ILE A 68 6.58 2.54 10.46
N GLN A 69 7.84 2.79 10.14
CA GLN A 69 8.25 3.87 9.24
C GLN A 69 8.78 3.27 7.94
N ASP A 70 8.53 3.94 6.83
CA ASP A 70 8.96 3.52 5.49
C ASP A 70 8.61 2.04 5.19
N PRO A 71 7.35 1.61 5.40
CA PRO A 71 6.96 0.25 5.05
C PRO A 71 6.98 0.07 3.53
N ARG A 72 7.46 -1.08 3.08
CA ARG A 72 7.37 -1.51 1.67
C ARG A 72 6.77 -2.89 1.59
N MET A 73 5.81 -3.10 0.70
CA MET A 73 5.29 -4.43 0.44
C MET A 73 6.34 -5.30 -0.28
N VAL A 74 6.53 -6.53 0.18
CA VAL A 74 7.52 -7.47 -0.39
C VAL A 74 6.90 -8.77 -0.88
N LEU A 75 5.73 -9.13 -0.33
CA LEU A 75 4.89 -10.23 -0.80
C LEU A 75 3.42 -9.84 -0.62
N MET A 76 2.56 -10.32 -1.49
CA MET A 76 1.11 -10.19 -1.36
C MET A 76 0.42 -11.48 -1.80
N GLY A 77 -0.79 -11.73 -1.28
CA GLY A 77 -1.67 -12.75 -1.80
C GLY A 77 -2.00 -12.48 -3.27
N THR A 78 -2.05 -13.53 -4.08
CA THR A 78 -2.48 -13.38 -5.48
C THR A 78 -3.97 -13.04 -5.53
N PRO A 79 -4.43 -12.16 -6.45
CA PRO A 79 -5.86 -11.88 -6.61
C PRO A 79 -6.70 -13.15 -6.80
N GLU A 80 -6.13 -14.16 -7.47
CA GLU A 80 -6.76 -15.45 -7.74
C GLU A 80 -6.98 -16.30 -6.49
N SER A 81 -6.12 -16.15 -5.47
CA SER A 81 -6.29 -16.84 -4.19
C SER A 81 -7.51 -16.33 -3.41
N GLY A 82 -7.92 -15.08 -3.65
CA GLY A 82 -8.92 -14.37 -2.84
C GLY A 82 -8.43 -14.01 -1.43
N GLU A 83 -7.21 -14.40 -1.05
CA GLU A 83 -6.63 -14.11 0.25
C GLU A 83 -6.03 -12.71 0.26
N MET A 84 -6.60 -11.82 1.07
CA MET A 84 -6.21 -10.42 1.13
C MET A 84 -5.06 -10.16 2.11
N GLN A 85 -4.05 -11.02 2.06
CA GLN A 85 -2.89 -11.02 2.94
C GLN A 85 -1.66 -10.36 2.29
N TYR A 86 -0.77 -9.82 3.09
CA TYR A 86 0.49 -9.25 2.61
C TYR A 86 1.62 -9.36 3.64
N ILE A 87 2.85 -9.18 3.16
CA ILE A 87 4.03 -9.00 3.99
C ILE A 87 4.71 -7.70 3.61
N MET A 88 4.99 -6.87 4.61
CA MET A 88 5.79 -5.65 4.49
C MET A 88 7.15 -5.81 5.14
N ALA A 89 8.15 -5.11 4.60
CA ALA A 89 9.46 -4.95 5.20
C ALA A 89 9.65 -3.51 5.69
N SER A 90 10.26 -3.34 6.86
CA SER A 90 10.73 -2.05 7.35
C SER A 90 11.87 -2.25 8.34
N LYS A 91 12.96 -1.47 8.18
CA LYS A 91 14.13 -1.45 9.07
C LYS A 91 14.67 -2.84 9.44
N GLY A 92 14.72 -3.75 8.45
CA GLY A 92 15.22 -5.12 8.62
C GLY A 92 14.28 -6.08 9.36
N LYS A 93 13.01 -5.70 9.53
CA LYS A 93 11.94 -6.54 10.07
C LYS A 93 10.86 -6.79 9.03
N TYR A 94 10.07 -7.83 9.27
CA TYR A 94 8.95 -8.22 8.42
C TYR A 94 7.66 -8.24 9.23
N TYR A 95 6.58 -7.86 8.56
CA TYR A 95 5.26 -7.73 9.17
C TYR A 95 4.24 -8.40 8.27
N TRP A 96 3.37 -9.22 8.85
CA TRP A 96 2.23 -9.78 8.15
C TRP A 96 0.99 -8.93 8.43
N GLY A 97 0.20 -8.67 7.40
CA GLY A 97 -1.06 -7.95 7.52
C GLY A 97 -2.13 -8.51 6.60
N HIS A 98 -3.34 -7.98 6.78
CA HIS A 98 -4.51 -8.34 5.98
C HIS A 98 -5.29 -7.07 5.65
N PHE A 99 -5.56 -6.83 4.37
CA PHE A 99 -6.13 -5.56 3.86
C PHE A 99 -7.43 -5.17 4.58
N GLU A 100 -8.33 -6.13 4.84
CA GLU A 100 -9.63 -5.81 5.47
C GLU A 100 -9.66 -5.78 7.00
N LEU A 101 -8.68 -6.36 7.69
CA LEU A 101 -8.81 -6.64 9.13
C LEU A 101 -8.18 -5.56 10.03
N LEU A 102 -7.61 -4.49 9.45
CA LEU A 102 -6.83 -3.47 10.16
C LEU A 102 -5.84 -4.10 11.15
N HIS A 103 -5.23 -5.21 10.73
CA HIS A 103 -4.49 -6.11 11.60
C HIS A 103 -3.06 -6.26 11.09
N LEU A 104 -2.09 -6.13 11.99
CA LEU A 104 -0.68 -6.20 11.67
C LEU A 104 0.10 -6.93 12.76
N GLU A 105 0.96 -7.85 12.35
CA GLU A 105 1.82 -8.62 13.25
C GLU A 105 3.28 -8.59 12.82
N GLU A 106 4.19 -8.41 13.77
CA GLU A 106 5.63 -8.56 13.53
C GLU A 106 5.98 -10.04 13.40
N ILE A 107 6.59 -10.43 12.29
CA ILE A 107 7.15 -11.77 12.09
C ILE A 107 8.46 -11.84 12.87
N THR A 108 8.41 -12.46 14.05
CA THR A 108 9.58 -12.61 14.94
C THR A 108 10.51 -13.76 14.50
N ARG A 109 9.96 -14.77 13.81
CA ARG A 109 10.71 -15.82 13.09
C ARG A 109 9.91 -16.35 11.90
N PRO A 110 10.56 -16.67 10.77
CA PRO A 110 11.98 -16.41 10.45
C PRO A 110 12.29 -14.92 10.31
N LYS A 111 13.58 -14.55 10.39
CA LYS A 111 14.04 -13.14 10.34
C LYS A 111 14.50 -12.69 8.94
N THR A 112 14.49 -13.59 7.96
CA THR A 112 14.92 -13.32 6.58
C THR A 112 13.74 -13.56 5.64
N LEU A 113 13.69 -12.83 4.53
CA LEU A 113 12.62 -13.03 3.53
C LEU A 113 12.62 -14.44 2.96
N SER A 114 13.79 -15.01 2.63
CA SER A 114 13.90 -16.41 2.19
C SER A 114 13.36 -17.40 3.22
N GLY A 115 13.68 -17.21 4.49
CA GLY A 115 13.15 -18.05 5.56
C GLY A 115 11.64 -17.96 5.64
N ILE A 116 11.08 -16.75 5.47
CA ILE A 116 9.63 -16.52 5.46
C ILE A 116 8.98 -17.22 4.26
N VAL A 117 9.54 -17.08 3.05
CA VAL A 117 9.05 -17.75 1.84
C VAL A 117 9.03 -19.27 2.01
N HIS A 118 10.13 -19.85 2.49
CA HIS A 118 10.19 -21.30 2.75
C HIS A 118 9.19 -21.73 3.83
N ALA A 119 9.03 -20.94 4.90
CA ALA A 119 8.06 -21.25 5.95
C ALA A 119 6.61 -21.20 5.45
N LEU A 120 6.27 -20.22 4.59
CA LEU A 120 4.98 -20.12 3.93
C LEU A 120 4.74 -21.31 3.00
N ARG A 121 5.72 -21.68 2.19
CA ARG A 121 5.62 -22.84 1.28
C ARG A 121 5.38 -24.14 2.05
N ASP A 122 6.15 -24.39 3.11
CA ASP A 122 6.12 -25.68 3.80
C ASP A 122 4.94 -25.81 4.77
N LYS A 123 4.51 -24.70 5.38
CA LYS A 123 3.60 -24.72 6.54
C LYS A 123 2.54 -23.61 6.51
N GLY A 124 2.49 -22.79 5.47
CA GLY A 124 1.66 -21.59 5.42
C GLY A 124 1.98 -20.62 6.55
N LEU A 125 0.99 -19.81 6.94
CA LEU A 125 1.12 -18.86 8.06
C LEU A 125 1.51 -19.53 9.39
N ARG A 126 1.16 -20.81 9.60
CA ARG A 126 1.55 -21.58 10.79
C ARG A 126 3.07 -21.80 10.90
N GLY A 127 3.80 -21.63 9.80
CA GLY A 127 5.27 -21.65 9.77
C GLY A 127 5.91 -20.40 10.37
N LEU A 128 5.14 -19.33 10.56
CA LEU A 128 5.62 -18.04 11.04
C LEU A 128 5.31 -17.88 12.52
N ARG A 129 6.29 -17.38 13.28
CA ARG A 129 6.08 -16.94 14.66
C ARG A 129 5.87 -15.45 14.67
N MET A 130 4.67 -15.02 15.05
CA MET A 130 4.28 -13.63 14.99
C MET A 130 4.02 -13.03 16.38
N LYS A 131 4.01 -11.70 16.43
CA LYS A 131 3.60 -10.91 17.58
C LYS A 131 2.69 -9.79 17.09
N THR A 132 1.45 -9.78 17.54
CA THR A 132 0.46 -8.74 17.21
C THR A 132 0.94 -7.36 17.64
N LEU A 133 0.77 -6.38 16.75
CA LEU A 133 1.01 -4.97 17.01
C LEU A 133 -0.29 -4.27 17.37
N LYS A 134 -0.22 -3.29 18.27
CA LYS A 134 -1.38 -2.48 18.66
C LYS A 134 -1.31 -1.14 17.94
N PRO A 135 -2.25 -0.82 17.04
CA PRO A 135 -2.27 0.49 16.41
C PRO A 135 -2.58 1.56 17.45
N VAL A 136 -1.89 2.69 17.36
CA VAL A 136 -2.16 3.92 18.11
C VAL A 136 -2.74 4.91 17.11
N TRP A 137 -4.07 5.00 17.07
CA TRP A 137 -4.77 5.97 16.25
C TRP A 137 -4.66 7.35 16.89
N THR A 138 -4.03 8.29 16.20
CA THR A 138 -4.05 9.70 16.60
C THR A 138 -5.30 10.35 16.00
N PRO A 139 -6.15 11.02 16.80
CA PRO A 139 -7.23 11.84 16.26
C PRO A 139 -6.58 13.01 15.51
N GLY A 140 -6.66 13.01 14.19
CA GLY A 140 -5.92 13.99 13.38
C GLY A 140 -6.14 13.95 11.87
N ASP A 141 -6.73 12.89 11.32
CA ASP A 141 -7.08 12.80 9.89
C ASP A 141 -8.60 12.60 9.67
N GLU A 142 -9.42 13.10 10.61
CA GLU A 142 -10.88 13.22 10.45
C GLU A 142 -11.25 14.54 9.78
N GLU A 143 -10.77 14.78 8.55
CA GLU A 143 -11.39 15.78 7.67
C GLU A 143 -11.58 15.21 6.26
N ASP A 144 -12.26 14.08 6.16
CA ASP A 144 -13.05 13.77 4.96
C ASP A 144 -14.25 12.90 5.31
N THR A 145 -15.00 13.30 6.34
CA THR A 145 -16.42 12.95 6.38
C THR A 145 -17.08 13.70 5.24
N ARG A 146 -17.19 13.01 4.10
CA ARG A 146 -18.21 13.20 3.08
C ARG A 146 -19.43 13.80 3.77
N SER A 147 -19.67 15.09 3.54
CA SER A 147 -20.97 15.66 3.81
C SER A 147 -21.93 14.92 2.91
N ALA A 148 -22.65 13.99 3.52
CA ALA A 148 -23.79 13.34 2.95
C ALA A 148 -24.85 14.41 2.67
N THR A 149 -24.79 15.03 1.50
CA THR A 149 -25.98 15.54 0.83
C THR A 149 -26.19 14.71 -0.42
N SER A 150 -26.76 13.53 -0.18
CA SER A 150 -27.64 12.88 -1.14
C SER A 150 -28.81 13.84 -1.41
N GLU A 151 -28.65 14.78 -2.33
CA GLU A 151 -29.77 15.38 -3.05
C GLU A 151 -30.05 14.54 -4.30
N GLY A 152 -30.40 13.28 -4.09
CA GLY A 152 -31.24 12.56 -5.04
C GLY A 152 -32.68 13.04 -4.84
N PRO A 153 -33.46 13.31 -5.89
CA PRO A 153 -34.84 13.75 -5.71
C PRO A 153 -35.63 12.69 -4.94
N ASN A 154 -36.15 13.08 -3.76
CA ASN A 154 -37.09 12.30 -2.97
C ASN A 154 -38.37 12.08 -3.78
N LEU A 155 -38.41 10.99 -4.56
CA LEU A 155 -39.64 10.48 -5.18
C LEU A 155 -40.40 9.64 -4.17
N PHE A 156 -40.85 10.27 -3.08
CA PHE A 156 -41.91 9.73 -2.25
C PHE A 156 -43.11 10.66 -2.38
N VAL A 157 -44.03 10.30 -3.27
CA VAL A 157 -45.34 10.95 -3.39
C VAL A 157 -46.26 10.16 -2.46
N PRO A 158 -46.82 10.75 -1.39
CA PRO A 158 -47.95 10.13 -0.72
C PRO A 158 -49.10 10.06 -1.73
N VAL A 159 -49.62 8.86 -1.99
CA VAL A 159 -50.91 8.72 -2.65
C VAL A 159 -51.94 9.29 -1.70
N ASP A 160 -52.55 10.41 -2.09
CA ASP A 160 -53.71 10.98 -1.42
C ASP A 160 -54.92 10.08 -1.70
N PRO A 161 -55.56 9.46 -0.70
CA PRO A 161 -56.70 8.57 -0.93
C PRO A 161 -58.02 9.31 -1.23
N ASP A 162 -58.02 10.65 -1.36
CA ASP A 162 -59.22 11.47 -1.62
C ASP A 162 -58.99 12.53 -2.73
N ALA A 163 -58.44 12.12 -3.87
CA ALA A 163 -58.55 12.92 -5.09
C ALA A 163 -59.98 12.79 -5.68
N PRO A 164 -60.66 13.89 -6.06
CA PRO A 164 -62.06 13.90 -6.51
C PRO A 164 -62.31 13.22 -7.87
#